data_AF-A0A4S4ANM5-F1
#
_entry.id   AF-A0A4S4ANM5-F1
#
_cell.length_a   1.000
_cell.length_b   1.000
_cell.length_c   1.000
_cell.angle_alpha   90.00
_cell.angle_beta   90.00
_cell.angle_gamma   90.00
#
_symmetry.space_group_name_H-M   'P 1'
#
loop_
_entity.id
_entity.type
_entity.pdbx_description
1 polymer ?
#
loop_
_entity_poly.entity_id
_entity_poly.type
_entity_poly.pdbx_seq_one_letter_code
_entity_poly.pdbx_strand_id
1 'polypeptide(L)'
;MNTLTIKIPPALEHDLQQASEQEHVSKSELVRRALTIYLGQRTAADSFISALDLAGELAGCFSGGPADLSSNPRHLDGFGRT
;
A
#
# COMPACT_ATOMS: atom_id res chain seq x y z
N MET A 1 11.15 12.65 -20.38
CA MET A 1 11.15 11.17 -20.38
C MET A 1 12.56 10.72 -20.73
N ASN A 2 13.14 9.81 -19.93
CA ASN A 2 14.44 9.22 -20.25
C ASN A 2 14.21 7.82 -20.83
N THR A 3 15.02 7.44 -21.82
CA THR A 3 14.93 6.14 -22.49
C THR A 3 15.89 5.17 -21.82
N LEU A 4 15.40 3.99 -21.46
CA LEU A 4 16.17 2.89 -20.90
C LEU A 4 16.08 1.71 -21.88
N THR A 5 17.24 1.20 -22.33
CA THR A 5 17.32 -0.01 -23.13
C THR A 5 17.86 -1.15 -22.26
N ILE A 6 17.08 -2.23 -22.13
CA ILE A 6 17.45 -3.42 -21.38
C ILE A 6 17.37 -4.65 -22.27
N LYS A 7 18.27 -5.61 -22.04
CA LYS A 7 18.16 -6.95 -22.63
C LYS A 7 17.26 -7.78 -21.73
N ILE A 8 16.26 -8.43 -22.31
CA ILE A 8 15.37 -9.35 -21.59
C ILE A 8 15.33 -10.71 -22.28
N PRO A 9 15.13 -11.80 -21.51
CA PRO A 9 14.94 -13.12 -22.10
C PRO A 9 13.69 -13.18 -23.00
N PRO A 10 13.67 -14.02 -24.04
CA PRO A 10 12.51 -14.16 -24.93
C PRO A 10 11.22 -14.55 -24.22
N ALA A 11 11.32 -15.38 -23.17
CA ALA A 11 10.17 -15.76 -22.35
C ALA A 11 9.51 -14.55 -21.68
N LEU A 12 10.33 -13.62 -21.15
CA LEU A 12 9.82 -12.43 -20.49
C LEU A 12 9.18 -11.45 -21.49
N GLU A 13 9.70 -11.36 -22.72
CA GLU A 13 9.06 -10.56 -23.78
C GLU A 13 7.67 -11.11 -24.12
N HIS A 14 7.51 -12.44 -24.15
CA HIS A 14 6.22 -13.08 -24.39
C HIS A 14 5.22 -12.77 -23.27
N ASP A 15 5.65 -12.91 -22.01
CA ASP A 15 4.81 -12.61 -20.86
C ASP A 15 4.38 -11.12 -20.83
N LEU A 16 5.30 -10.20 -21.14
CA LEU A 16 5.01 -8.77 -21.24
C LEU A 16 4.02 -8.45 -22.37
N GLN A 17 4.14 -9.13 -23.51
CA GLN A 17 3.21 -8.96 -24.63
C GLN A 17 1.80 -9.43 -24.24
N GLN A 18 1.69 -10.61 -23.63
CA GLN A 18 0.40 -11.15 -23.20
C GLN A 18 -0.28 -10.24 -22.17
N ALA A 19 0.47 -9.76 -21.16
CA ALA A 19 -0.07 -8.87 -20.14
C ALA A 19 -0.47 -7.51 -20.72
N SER A 20 0.31 -6.97 -21.65
CA SER A 20 0.01 -5.73 -22.39
C SER A 20 -1.33 -5.83 -23.15
N GLU A 21 -1.59 -6.97 -23.79
CA GLU A 21 -2.84 -7.23 -24.50
C GLU A 21 -4.03 -7.38 -23.56
N GLN A 22 -3.88 -8.12 -22.46
CA GLN A 22 -4.93 -8.35 -21.47
C GLN A 22 -5.35 -7.06 -20.75
N GLU A 23 -4.37 -6.22 -20.40
CA GLU A 23 -4.61 -4.96 -19.68
C GLU A 23 -4.89 -3.77 -20.61
N HIS A 24 -4.81 -3.95 -21.94
CA HIS A 24 -4.94 -2.89 -22.94
C HIS A 24 -4.01 -1.68 -22.70
N VAL A 25 -2.80 -1.93 -22.21
CA VAL A 25 -1.77 -0.90 -21.99
C VAL A 25 -0.52 -1.22 -22.79
N SER A 26 0.27 -0.21 -23.15
CA SER A 26 1.55 -0.45 -23.83
C SER A 26 2.56 -1.18 -22.93
N LYS A 27 3.45 -1.98 -23.53
CA LYS A 27 4.58 -2.62 -22.82
C LYS A 27 5.40 -1.63 -21.99
N SER A 28 5.65 -0.43 -22.54
CA SER A 28 6.38 0.64 -21.87
C SER A 28 5.68 1.14 -20.59
N GLU A 29 4.35 1.21 -20.63
CA GLU A 29 3.53 1.59 -19.47
C GLU A 29 3.53 0.49 -18.41
N LEU A 30 3.36 -0.77 -18.83
CA LEU A 30 3.41 -1.92 -17.94
C LEU A 30 4.77 -2.01 -17.22
N VAL A 31 5.88 -1.92 -17.97
CA VAL A 31 7.24 -1.93 -17.40
C VAL A 31 7.44 -0.76 -16.44
N ARG A 32 6.94 0.45 -16.77
CA ARG A 32 7.01 1.60 -15.88
C ARG A 32 6.25 1.36 -14.58
N ARG A 33 5.03 0.82 -14.63
CA ARG A 33 4.24 0.49 -13.44
C ARG A 33 4.96 -0.54 -12.57
N ALA A 34 5.46 -1.61 -13.17
CA ALA A 34 6.20 -2.65 -12.47
C ALA A 34 7.44 -2.08 -11.77
N LEU A 35 8.23 -1.22 -12.44
CA LEU A 35 9.39 -0.57 -11.86
C LEU A 35 9.02 0.38 -10.71
N THR A 36 7.94 1.16 -10.85
CA THR A 36 7.44 2.03 -9.78
C THR A 36 7.05 1.23 -8.54
N ILE A 37 6.32 0.12 -8.72
CA ILE A 37 5.92 -0.76 -7.63
C ILE A 37 7.15 -1.39 -6.96
N TYR A 38 8.07 -1.94 -7.75
CA TYR A 38 9.29 -2.58 -7.24
C TYR A 38 10.18 -1.61 -6.44
N LEU A 39 10.36 -0.39 -6.93
CA LEU A 39 11.15 0.64 -6.24
C LEU A 39 10.40 1.18 -5.01
N GLY A 40 9.09 1.38 -5.09
CA GLY A 40 8.26 1.79 -3.95
C GLY A 40 8.30 0.78 -2.81
N GLN A 41 8.23 -0.51 -3.13
CA GLN A 41 8.34 -1.60 -2.14
C GLN A 41 9.72 -1.63 -1.46
N ARG A 42 10.81 -1.41 -2.20
CA ARG A 42 12.16 -1.30 -1.59
C ARG A 42 12.25 -0.13 -0.63
N THR A 43 11.75 1.04 -1.02
CA THR A 43 11.74 2.23 -0.16
C THR A 43 10.91 2.00 1.11
N ALA A 44 9.77 1.31 0.99
CA ALA A 44 8.90 0.99 2.13
C ALA A 44 9.46 -0.11 3.04
N ALA A 45 10.27 -1.03 2.51
CA ALA A 45 10.95 -2.05 3.32
C ALA A 45 12.10 -1.46 4.15
N ASP A 46 12.75 -0.40 3.65
CA ASP A 46 13.87 0.28 4.32
C ASP A 46 13.40 1.38 5.29
N SER A 47 12.13 1.80 5.23
CA SER A 47 11.55 2.75 6.19
C SER A 47 10.76 2.02 7.26
N PHE A 48 11.19 2.15 8.52
CA PHE A 48 10.37 1.74 9.65
C PHE A 48 9.11 2.62 9.67
N ILE A 49 7.96 2.03 9.34
CA ILE A 49 6.66 2.67 9.47
C ILE A 49 6.05 2.19 10.78
N SER A 50 5.86 3.11 11.73
CA SER A 50 5.24 2.76 13.00
C SER A 50 3.73 2.59 12.84
N ALA A 51 3.09 1.87 13.77
CA ALA A 51 1.63 1.77 13.81
C ALA A 51 0.94 3.15 13.92
N LEU A 52 1.62 4.13 14.55
CA LEU A 52 1.14 5.51 14.62
C LEU A 52 1.15 6.19 13.24
N ASP A 53 2.18 5.98 12.43
CA ASP A 53 2.27 6.58 11.09
C ASP A 53 1.15 6.07 10.17
N LEU A 54 0.74 4.82 10.33
CA LEU A 54 -0.38 4.22 9.58
C LEU A 54 -1.75 4.69 10.06
N ALA A 55 -1.90 4.93 11.37
CA ALA A 55 -3.19 5.25 11.99
C ALA A 55 -3.37 6.75 12.26
N GLY A 56 -2.35 7.59 12.03
CA GLY A 56 -2.33 8.99 12.41
C GLY A 56 -3.47 9.80 11.78
N GLU A 57 -3.81 9.55 10.52
CA GLU A 57 -4.94 10.20 9.84
C GLU A 57 -6.30 9.76 10.39
N LEU A 58 -6.38 8.58 11.01
CA LEU A 58 -7.60 8.05 11.63
C LEU A 58 -7.76 8.56 13.08
N ALA A 59 -6.66 8.96 13.72
CA ALA A 59 -6.66 9.48 15.07
C ALA A 59 -7.32 10.88 15.10
N GLY A 60 -8.45 10.99 15.79
CA GLY A 60 -9.17 12.27 15.93
C GLY A 60 -10.10 12.62 14.76
N CYS A 61 -10.31 11.73 13.79
CA CYS A 61 -11.28 11.93 12.69
C CYS A 61 -12.75 12.00 13.15
N PHE A 62 -13.05 11.60 14.38
CA PHE A 62 -14.39 11.62 14.93
C PHE A 62 -14.56 12.75 15.94
N SER A 63 -15.45 13.70 15.64
CA SER A 63 -15.89 14.76 16.54
C SER A 63 -17.33 14.51 16.98
N GLY A 64 -17.64 14.81 18.25
CA GLY A 64 -18.98 14.58 18.84
C GLY A 64 -19.13 13.28 19.63
N GLY A 65 -18.02 12.56 19.89
CA GLY A 65 -18.01 11.44 20.83
C GLY A 65 -18.16 11.90 22.29
N PRO A 66 -18.66 11.01 23.17
CA PRO A 66 -18.68 11.27 24.61
C PRO A 66 -17.26 11.53 25.14
N ALA A 67 -17.16 12.30 26.23
CA ALA A 67 -15.89 12.58 26.89
C ALA A 67 -15.13 11.29 27.23
N ASP A 68 -13.80 11.38 27.15
CA ASP A 68 -12.82 10.30 27.29
C ASP A 68 -13.30 9.06 28.08
N LEU A 69 -13.55 7.99 27.33
CA LEU A 69 -13.88 6.67 27.88
C LEU A 69 -12.62 5.88 28.29
N SER A 70 -11.43 6.47 28.33
CA SER A 70 -10.25 5.81 28.91
C SER A 70 -10.10 6.12 30.42
N SER A 71 -10.76 7.17 30.89
CA SER A 71 -10.63 7.66 32.27
C SER A 71 -11.64 7.09 33.28
N ASN A 72 -12.66 6.34 32.86
CA ASN A 72 -13.73 5.86 33.77
C ASN A 72 -14.03 4.35 33.65
N PRO A 73 -13.18 3.46 34.18
CA PRO A 73 -13.20 2.01 33.91
C PRO A 73 -14.54 1.28 34.12
N ARG A 74 -15.52 1.90 34.80
CA ARG A 74 -16.91 1.39 34.93
C ARG A 74 -17.58 1.05 33.59
N HIS A 75 -17.23 1.70 32.48
CA HIS A 75 -17.78 1.33 31.17
C HIS A 75 -17.24 0.00 30.61
N LEU A 76 -16.21 -0.59 31.22
CA LEU A 76 -15.74 -1.94 30.92
C LEU A 76 -16.46 -3.02 31.75
N ASP A 77 -17.34 -2.64 32.70
CA ASP A 77 -18.06 -3.61 33.52
C ASP A 77 -18.95 -4.50 32.65
N GLY A 78 -18.66 -5.81 32.63
CA GLY A 78 -19.40 -6.80 31.85
C GLY A 78 -18.91 -6.98 30.40
N PHE A 79 -17.94 -6.19 29.95
CA PHE A 79 -17.33 -6.38 28.63
C PHE A 79 -16.61 -7.74 28.56
N GLY A 80 -16.96 -8.58 27.59
CA GLY A 80 -16.36 -9.91 27.40
C GLY A 80 -16.88 -11.03 28.32
N ARG A 81 -17.99 -10.82 29.05
CA ARG A 81 -18.67 -11.94 29.75
C ARG A 81 -19.62 -12.67 28.79
N THR A 82 -19.39 -13.97 28.65
CA THR A 82 -20.27 -14.95 27.97
C THR A 82 -21.36 -15.48 28.90
#